data_AF-A0A6L7LFQ0-F1
#
_entry.id   AF-A0A6L7LFQ0-F1
#
_cell.length_a   1.000
_cell.length_b   1.000
_cell.length_c   1.000
_cell.angle_alpha   90.00
_cell.angle_beta   90.00
_cell.angle_gamma   90.00
#
_symmetry.space_group_name_H-M   'P 1'
#
loop_
_entity.id
_entity.type
_entity.pdbx_description
1 polymer ?
#
loop_
_entity_poly.entity_id
_entity_poly.type
_entity_poly.pdbx_seq_one_letter_code
_entity_poly.pdbx_strand_id
1 'polypeptide(L)'
;VEGQLNRFMPLVKWILDIPHFIILIVLYLVVIVLTIIAWFAILIVGRYPRSMFDFVVGVERWSYRVTAYVFLLTTDRYPPFGFN
;
A
#
# COMPACT_ATOMS: atom_id res chain seq x y z
N VAL A 1 -30.65 -11.48 11.83
CA VAL A 1 -29.73 -12.06 12.82
C VAL A 1 -28.33 -11.91 12.25
N GLU A 2 -27.57 -10.95 12.78
CA GLU A 2 -26.18 -10.69 12.39
C GLU A 2 -25.35 -11.93 12.74
N GLY A 3 -25.10 -12.76 11.73
CA GLY A 3 -24.46 -14.06 11.88
C GLY A 3 -22.97 -13.90 12.13
N GLN A 4 -22.59 -13.88 13.40
CA GLN A 4 -21.27 -14.23 13.94
C GLN A 4 -20.07 -13.82 13.08
N LEU A 5 -19.50 -12.64 13.35
CA LEU A 5 -18.12 -12.33 12.96
C LEU A 5 -17.22 -13.41 13.56
N ASN A 6 -16.73 -14.29 12.69
CA ASN A 6 -15.99 -15.48 13.10
C ASN A 6 -14.68 -15.01 13.76
N ARG A 7 -14.57 -15.22 15.08
CA ARG A 7 -13.53 -14.62 15.94
C ARG A 7 -12.09 -15.01 15.56
N PHE A 8 -11.92 -16.07 14.77
CA PHE A 8 -10.64 -16.56 14.23
C PHE A 8 -10.31 -16.02 12.82
N MET A 9 -11.26 -15.38 12.14
CA MET A 9 -11.08 -14.81 10.81
C MET A 9 -10.01 -13.71 10.73
N PRO A 10 -9.79 -12.87 11.77
CA PRO A 10 -8.67 -11.95 11.77
C PRO A 10 -7.34 -12.68 11.56
N LEU A 11 -7.06 -13.76 12.31
CA LEU A 11 -5.79 -14.49 12.23
C LEU A 11 -5.50 -15.06 10.84
N VAL A 12 -6.53 -15.56 10.15
CA VAL A 12 -6.40 -16.06 8.77
C VAL A 12 -6.09 -14.92 7.79
N LYS A 13 -6.71 -13.75 7.98
CA LYS A 13 -6.41 -12.55 7.19
C LYS A 13 -4.98 -12.06 7.39
N TRP A 14 -4.46 -12.11 8.62
CA TRP A 14 -3.06 -11.78 8.93
C TRP A 14 -2.07 -12.70 8.17
N ILE A 15 -2.35 -14.00 8.06
CA ILE A 15 -1.50 -14.93 7.29
C ILE A 15 -1.57 -14.65 5.79
N LEU A 16 -2.78 -14.40 5.27
CA LEU A 16 -3.00 -14.14 3.84
C LEU A 16 -2.35 -12.85 3.36
N ASP A 17 -2.11 -11.90 4.26
CA ASP A 17 -1.55 -10.59 3.94
C ASP A 17 -0.01 -10.55 4.01
N ILE A 18 0.64 -11.61 4.52
CA ILE A 18 2.11 -11.73 4.54
C ILE A 18 2.74 -11.47 3.16
N PRO A 19 2.23 -12.03 2.04
CA PRO A 19 2.75 -11.73 0.70
C PRO A 19 2.59 -10.26 0.30
N HIS A 20 1.50 -9.60 0.73
CA HIS A 20 1.25 -8.18 0.45
C HIS A 20 2.27 -7.30 1.15
N PHE A 21 2.56 -7.56 2.43
CA PHE A 21 3.57 -6.83 3.18
C PHE A 21 4.96 -6.95 2.56
N ILE A 22 5.35 -8.13 2.07
CA ILE A 22 6.65 -8.33 1.41
C ILE A 22 6.77 -7.43 0.17
N ILE A 23 5.75 -7.41 -0.68
CA ILE A 23 5.74 -6.59 -1.89
C ILE A 23 5.70 -5.10 -1.51
N LEU A 24 4.91 -4.70 -0.51
CA LEU A 24 4.87 -3.32 -0.01
C LEU A 24 6.25 -2.87 0.48
N ILE A 25 6.97 -3.70 1.24
CA ILE A 25 8.31 -3.38 1.73
C ILE A 25 9.25 -3.10 0.55
N VAL A 26 9.26 -3.96 -0.46
CA VAL A 26 10.08 -3.77 -1.66
C VAL A 26 9.71 -2.47 -2.39
N LEU A 27 8.42 -2.20 -2.55
CA LEU A 27 7.96 -0.96 -3.18
C LEU A 27 8.31 0.28 -2.37
N TYR A 28 8.24 0.23 -1.03
CA TYR A 28 8.64 1.33 -0.16
C TYR A 28 10.14 1.62 -0.26
N LEU A 29 10.98 0.60 -0.45
CA LEU A 29 12.40 0.82 -0.74
C LEU A 29 12.58 1.61 -2.05
N VAL A 30 11.81 1.30 -3.09
CA VAL A 30 11.80 2.06 -4.35
C VAL A 30 11.30 3.49 -4.13
N VAL A 31 10.24 3.68 -3.34
CA VAL A 31 9.71 5.02 -2.99
C VAL A 31 10.77 5.86 -2.29
N ILE A 32 11.55 5.30 -1.36
CA ILE A 32 12.64 6.02 -0.68
C ILE A 32 13.67 6.52 -1.70
N VAL A 33 14.12 5.64 -2.60
CA VAL A 33 15.09 6.01 -3.65
C VAL A 33 14.51 7.09 -4.57
N LEU A 34 13.27 6.92 -5.03
CA LEU A 34 12.59 7.90 -5.88
C LEU A 34 12.39 9.24 -5.17
N THR A 35 12.14 9.24 -3.87
CA THR A 35 11.98 10.45 -3.06
C THR A 35 13.28 11.23 -2.99
N ILE A 36 14.42 10.55 -2.80
CA ILE A 36 15.74 11.18 -2.84
C ILE A 36 16.00 11.78 -4.23
N ILE A 37 15.73 11.04 -5.31
CA ILE A 37 15.89 11.54 -6.68
C ILE A 37 14.97 12.73 -6.94
N ALA A 38 13.70 12.66 -6.52
CA ALA A 38 12.73 13.72 -6.68
C ALA A 38 13.15 14.99 -5.92
N TRP A 39 13.75 14.86 -4.74
CA TRP A 39 14.30 15.99 -3.98
C TRP A 39 15.33 16.77 -4.80
N PHE A 40 16.31 16.07 -5.39
CA PHE A 40 17.28 16.70 -6.29
C PHE A 40 16.62 17.25 -7.57
N ALA A 41 15.67 16.52 -8.15
CA ALA A 41 14.97 16.96 -9.36
C ALA A 41 14.20 18.27 -9.12
N ILE A 42 13.59 18.45 -7.94
CA ILE A 42 12.91 19.70 -7.56
C ILE A 42 13.92 20.83 -7.38
N LEU A 43 15.09 20.58 -6.78
CA LEU A 43 16.11 21.62 -6.62
C LEU A 43 16.68 22.11 -7.96
N ILE A 44 16.81 21.22 -8.94
CA ILE A 44 17.40 21.54 -10.26
C ILE A 44 16.34 22.08 -11.22
N VAL A 45 15.20 21.39 -11.32
CA VAL A 45 14.17 21.65 -12.35
C VAL A 45 13.00 22.46 -11.79
N GLY A 46 12.90 22.65 -10.47
CA GLY A 46 11.81 23.37 -9.81
C GLY A 46 10.47 22.62 -9.81
N ARG A 47 10.42 21.38 -10.29
CA ARG A 47 9.19 20.59 -10.42
C ARG A 47 9.39 19.13 -10.05
N TYR A 48 8.36 18.55 -9.43
CA TYR A 48 8.33 17.13 -9.11
C TYR A 48 8.04 16.32 -10.39
N PRO A 49 8.88 15.33 -10.78
CA PRO A 49 8.64 14.50 -11.95
C PRO A 49 7.32 13.71 -11.83
N ARG A 50 6.39 13.91 -12.77
CA ARG A 50 5.02 13.39 -12.68
C ARG A 50 4.95 11.86 -12.59
N SER A 51 5.81 11.15 -13.32
CA SER A 51 5.89 9.68 -13.26
C SER A 51 6.30 9.15 -11.89
N MET A 52 7.21 9.83 -11.20
CA MET A 52 7.63 9.46 -9.84
C MET A 52 6.48 9.73 -8.85
N PHE A 53 5.76 10.83 -9.03
CA PHE A 53 4.63 11.18 -8.18
C PHE A 53 3.51 10.14 -8.30
N ASP A 54 3.14 9.78 -9.52
CA ASP A 54 2.10 8.80 -9.79
C ASP A 54 2.45 7.43 -9.21
N PHE A 55 3.73 7.04 -9.27
CA PHE A 55 4.21 5.80 -8.63
C PHE A 55 4.09 5.85 -7.10
N VAL A 56 4.61 6.90 -6.46
CA VAL A 56 4.57 7.04 -4.99
C VAL A 56 3.12 7.04 -4.49
N VAL A 57 2.24 7.80 -5.15
CA VAL A 57 0.81 7.84 -4.82
C VAL A 57 0.14 6.47 -5.03
N GLY A 58 0.51 5.73 -6.07
CA GLY A 58 0.01 4.37 -6.30
C GLY A 58 0.39 3.41 -5.16
N VAL A 59 1.65 3.45 -4.71
CA VAL A 59 2.14 2.62 -3.60
C VAL A 59 1.41 2.96 -2.31
N GLU A 60 1.27 4.25 -1.98
CA GLU A 60 0.56 4.73 -0.79
C GLU A 60 -0.92 4.30 -0.80
N ARG A 61 -1.62 4.44 -1.95
CA ARG A 61 -3.01 4.00 -2.08
C ARG A 61 -3.16 2.50 -1.84
N TRP A 62 -2.25 1.69 -2.38
CA TRP A 62 -2.28 0.26 -2.16
C TRP A 62 -1.98 -0.09 -0.70
N SER A 63 -1.01 0.58 -0.08
CA SER A 63 -0.68 0.47 1.36
C SER A 63 -1.91 0.75 2.24
N TYR A 64 -2.67 1.81 1.94
CA TYR A 64 -3.90 2.12 2.68
C TYR A 64 -5.00 1.09 2.49
N ARG A 65 -5.17 0.51 1.29
CA ARG A 65 -6.13 -0.59 1.07
C ARG A 65 -5.78 -1.83 1.89
N VAL A 66 -4.51 -2.20 1.92
CA VAL A 66 -3.99 -3.34 2.70
C VAL A 66 -4.19 -3.09 4.20
N THR A 67 -3.80 -1.91 4.68
CA THR A 67 -3.96 -1.53 6.09
C THR A 67 -5.44 -1.50 6.51
N ALA A 68 -6.33 -0.99 5.67
CA ALA A 68 -7.77 -0.97 5.94
C ALA A 68 -8.36 -2.39 6.00
N TYR A 69 -7.93 -3.31 5.12
CA TYR A 69 -8.36 -4.70 5.13
C TYR A 69 -7.92 -5.45 6.40
N VAL A 70 -6.67 -5.27 6.83
CA VAL A 70 -6.10 -5.99 7.99
C VAL A 70 -6.55 -5.40 9.32
N PHE A 71 -6.47 -4.09 9.50
CA PHE A 71 -6.66 -3.45 10.80
C PHE A 71 -8.09 -2.96 11.04
N LEU A 72 -8.76 -2.47 10.00
CA LEU A 72 -10.08 -1.86 10.14
C LEU A 72 -11.23 -2.80 9.78
N LEU A 73 -10.93 -4.01 9.27
CA LEU A 73 -11.91 -5.04 8.89
C LEU A 73 -13.09 -4.47 8.08
N THR A 74 -12.85 -3.41 7.30
CA THR A 74 -13.93 -2.56 6.76
C THR A 74 -14.68 -3.23 5.62
N THR A 75 -14.11 -4.30 5.03
CA THR A 75 -14.74 -5.08 3.97
C THR A 75 -14.15 -6.50 3.94
N ASP A 76 -14.97 -7.53 3.78
CA ASP A 76 -14.52 -8.92 3.56
C ASP A 76 -13.97 -9.17 2.15
N ARG A 77 -13.85 -8.12 1.32
CA ARG A 77 -13.36 -8.22 -0.05
C ARG A 77 -11.85 -8.04 -0.07
N TYR A 78 -11.15 -9.09 -0.49
CA TYR A 78 -9.69 -9.06 -0.67
C TYR A 78 -9.27 -7.99 -1.69
N PRO A 79 -8.34 -7.09 -1.36
CA PRO A 79 -7.89 -6.06 -2.29
C PRO A 79 -7.09 -6.68 -3.45
N PRO A 80 -7.30 -6.22 -4.69
CA PRO A 80 -6.51 -6.69 -5.83
C PRO A 80 -5.07 -6.16 -5.74
N PHE A 81 -4.12 -6.96 -6.22
CA PHE A 81 -2.75 -6.49 -6.47
C PHE A 81 -2.76 -5.47 -7.61
N GLY A 82 -2.61 -4.20 -7.28
CA GLY A 82 -2.59 -3.16 -8.30
C GLY A 82 -2.50 -1.76 -7.72
N PHE A 83 -2.07 -0.82 -8.56
CA PHE A 83 -1.87 0.59 -8.23
C PHE A 83 -3.04 1.50 -8.61
N ASN A 84 -3.99 0.99 -9.40
CA ASN A 84 -5.11 1.76 -9.97
C ASN A 84 -6.18 2.13 -8.92
#